data_AF-A0A4R8D1Q2-F1
#
_entry.id   AF-A0A4R8D1Q2-F1
#
_cell.length_a   1.000
_cell.length_b   1.000
_cell.length_c   1.000
_cell.angle_alpha   90.00
_cell.angle_beta   90.00
_cell.angle_gamma   90.00
#
_symmetry.space_group_name_H-M   'P 1'
#
loop_
_entity.id
_entity.type
_entity.pdbx_description
1 polymer ?
#
loop_
_entity_poly.entity_id
_entity_poly.type
_entity_poly.pdbx_seq_one_letter_code
_entity_poly.pdbx_strand_id
1 'polypeptide(L)'
;MMPKVSDEAVAAYDAVAAGLEGAGVVRGSMFGMPCLKIGKKVLAGMYGDAMTFKLPPEPREKALAVPGAEQFDPGMGRPMKEWVRIPLDQSGVWPDYAAEALEYVDR
;
A
#
# COMPACT_ATOMS: atom_id res chain seq x y z
N MET A 1 -11.19 -2.70 -15.10
CA MET A 1 -11.87 -3.62 -14.15
C MET A 1 -10.95 -3.77 -12.95
N MET A 2 -11.47 -3.67 -11.72
CA MET A 2 -10.63 -3.91 -10.54
C MET A 2 -10.17 -5.37 -10.53
N PRO A 3 -8.89 -5.65 -10.25
CA PRO A 3 -8.43 -7.02 -10.13
C PRO A 3 -9.13 -7.71 -8.95
N LYS A 4 -9.32 -9.03 -9.07
CA LYS A 4 -9.88 -9.84 -7.99
C LYS A 4 -8.95 -9.78 -6.77
N VAL A 5 -9.55 -9.75 -5.59
CA VAL A 5 -8.86 -9.84 -4.30
C VAL A 5 -9.21 -11.18 -3.67
N SER A 6 -8.20 -11.87 -3.14
CA SER A 6 -8.31 -13.11 -2.39
C SER A 6 -8.49 -12.86 -0.89
N ASP A 7 -9.05 -13.83 -0.18
CA ASP A 7 -9.20 -13.75 1.28
C ASP A 7 -7.83 -13.68 1.99
N GLU A 8 -6.79 -14.27 1.39
CA GLU A 8 -5.41 -14.20 1.90
C GLU A 8 -4.85 -12.78 1.81
N ALA A 9 -5.06 -12.10 0.68
CA ALA A 9 -4.66 -10.70 0.53
C ALA A 9 -5.42 -9.78 1.48
N VAL A 10 -6.71 -10.04 1.72
CA VAL A 10 -7.51 -9.30 2.71
C VAL A 10 -6.94 -9.53 4.12
N ALA A 11 -6.65 -10.77 4.51
CA ALA A 11 -6.11 -11.08 5.83
C ALA A 11 -4.74 -10.42 6.06
N ALA A 12 -3.84 -10.47 5.07
CA ALA A 12 -2.54 -9.81 5.13
C ALA A 12 -2.66 -8.28 5.23
N TYR A 13 -3.58 -7.67 4.47
CA TYR A 13 -3.89 -6.25 4.59
C TYR A 13 -4.44 -5.87 5.97
N ASP A 14 -5.35 -6.68 6.51
CA ASP A 14 -5.94 -6.42 7.82
C ASP A 14 -4.93 -6.54 8.96
N ALA A 15 -3.94 -7.45 8.83
CA ALA A 15 -2.82 -7.52 9.77
C ALA A 15 -1.96 -6.26 9.75
N VAL A 16 -1.65 -5.72 8.56
CA VAL A 16 -0.94 -4.43 8.43
C VAL A 16 -1.76 -3.29 9.02
N ALA A 17 -3.06 -3.23 8.72
CA ALA A 17 -3.96 -2.22 9.23
C ALA A 17 -3.98 -2.21 10.77
N ALA A 18 -4.14 -3.40 11.38
CA ALA A 18 -4.15 -3.57 12.84
C ALA A 18 -2.83 -3.11 13.49
N GLY A 19 -1.69 -3.39 12.86
CA GLY A 19 -0.38 -2.96 13.34
C GLY A 19 -0.19 -1.44 13.39
N LEU A 20 -0.97 -0.67 12.62
CA LEU A 20 -0.88 0.79 12.55
C LEU A 20 -1.99 1.53 13.32
N GLU A 21 -2.98 0.83 13.88
CA GLU A 21 -4.11 1.45 14.62
C GLU A 21 -3.62 2.30 15.79
N GLY A 22 -2.57 1.85 16.51
CA GLY A 22 -1.96 2.60 17.61
C GLY A 22 -1.32 3.93 17.20
N ALA A 23 -0.99 4.11 15.92
CA ALA A 23 -0.47 5.35 15.36
C ALA A 23 -1.59 6.26 14.81
N GLY A 24 -2.86 5.91 15.00
CA GLY A 24 -4.01 6.68 14.51
C GLY A 24 -4.34 6.47 13.03
N VAL A 25 -3.77 5.43 12.40
CA VAL A 25 -4.14 5.02 11.05
C VAL A 25 -5.50 4.36 11.07
N VAL A 26 -6.35 4.73 10.10
CA VAL A 26 -7.70 4.17 9.96
C VAL A 26 -7.91 3.59 8.56
N ARG A 27 -8.77 2.59 8.47
CA ARG A 27 -9.27 2.06 7.19
C ARG A 27 -10.17 3.09 6.49
N GLY A 28 -10.18 3.07 5.16
CA GLY A 28 -11.00 3.92 4.33
C GLY A 28 -11.11 3.39 2.91
N SER A 29 -11.56 4.25 1.99
CA SER A 29 -11.61 3.93 0.57
C SER A 29 -11.02 5.04 -0.30
N MET A 30 -10.28 4.68 -1.33
CA MET A 30 -9.79 5.58 -2.38
C MET A 30 -10.10 4.98 -3.74
N PHE A 31 -10.80 5.71 -4.61
CA PHE A 31 -11.23 5.21 -5.93
C PHE A 31 -11.99 3.88 -5.88
N GLY A 32 -12.78 3.64 -4.82
CA GLY A 32 -13.51 2.39 -4.60
C GLY A 32 -12.68 1.24 -4.03
N MET A 33 -11.39 1.45 -3.78
CA MET A 33 -10.46 0.44 -3.23
C MET A 33 -10.25 0.66 -1.73
N PRO A 34 -10.12 -0.41 -0.92
CA PRO A 34 -9.70 -0.30 0.48
C PRO A 34 -8.37 0.44 0.61
N CYS A 35 -8.26 1.38 1.55
CA CYS A 35 -7.04 2.13 1.80
C CYS A 35 -6.78 2.38 3.28
N LEU A 36 -5.53 2.69 3.63
CA LEU A 36 -5.09 3.13 4.94
C LEU A 36 -4.75 4.61 4.89
N LYS A 37 -5.22 5.37 5.88
CA LYS A 37 -5.04 6.82 5.96
C LYS A 37 -4.78 7.28 7.38
N ILE A 38 -4.00 8.36 7.51
CA ILE A 38 -3.85 9.14 8.74
C ILE A 38 -4.41 10.55 8.49
N GLY A 39 -5.40 10.94 9.30
CA GLY A 39 -6.20 12.14 9.04
C GLY A 39 -6.83 12.13 7.64
N LYS A 40 -6.37 13.02 6.77
CA LYS A 40 -6.83 13.14 5.36
C LYS A 40 -5.84 12.55 4.34
N LYS A 41 -4.68 12.07 4.76
CA LYS A 41 -3.60 11.61 3.89
C LYS A 41 -3.66 10.08 3.75
N VAL A 42 -3.67 9.57 2.52
CA VAL A 42 -3.62 8.13 2.23
C VAL A 42 -2.16 7.69 2.13
N LEU A 43 -1.80 6.60 2.81
CA LEU A 43 -0.44 6.07 2.87
C LEU A 43 -0.29 4.71 2.18
N ALA A 44 -1.35 3.89 2.19
CA ALA A 44 -1.36 2.59 1.53
C ALA A 44 -2.77 2.19 1.09
N GLY A 45 -2.89 1.16 0.26
CA GLY A 45 -4.19 0.58 -0.10
C GLY A 45 -4.09 -0.72 -0.86
N MET A 46 -5.24 -1.32 -1.17
CA MET A 46 -5.33 -2.59 -1.88
C MET A 46 -5.51 -2.37 -3.38
N TYR A 47 -4.89 -3.23 -4.18
CA TYR A 47 -5.12 -3.32 -5.63
C TYR A 47 -4.99 -4.77 -6.11
N GLY A 48 -6.10 -5.51 -6.16
CA GLY A 48 -6.05 -6.96 -6.37
C GLY A 48 -5.35 -7.65 -5.21
N ASP A 49 -4.61 -8.73 -5.50
CA ASP A 49 -3.73 -9.43 -4.54
C ASP A 49 -2.39 -8.69 -4.35
N ALA A 50 -2.44 -7.38 -4.11
CA ALA A 50 -1.28 -6.55 -3.83
C ALA A 50 -1.66 -5.38 -2.92
N MET A 51 -0.69 -4.90 -2.14
CA MET A 51 -0.78 -3.62 -1.46
C MET A 51 0.02 -2.55 -2.18
N THR A 52 -0.49 -1.33 -2.18
CA THR A 52 0.17 -0.13 -2.68
C THR A 52 0.66 0.71 -1.52
N PHE A 53 1.80 1.38 -1.69
CA PHE A 53 2.45 2.20 -0.67
C PHE A 53 2.89 3.52 -1.27
N LYS A 54 2.60 4.63 -0.59
CA LYS A 54 3.10 5.96 -0.92
C LYS A 54 4.46 6.18 -0.26
N LEU A 55 5.54 6.15 -1.04
CA LEU A 55 6.90 6.11 -0.54
C LEU A 55 7.77 7.28 -1.04
N PRO A 56 8.69 7.80 -0.21
CA PRO A 56 9.71 8.75 -0.65
C PRO A 56 10.74 8.05 -1.56
N PRO A 57 11.60 8.81 -2.28
CA PRO A 57 12.45 8.27 -3.33
C PRO A 57 13.29 7.03 -2.96
N GLU A 58 14.00 7.05 -1.83
CA GLU A 58 14.90 5.95 -1.46
C GLU A 58 14.14 4.68 -1.02
N PRO A 59 13.17 4.70 -0.08
CA PRO A 59 12.34 3.52 0.21
C PRO A 59 11.59 3.00 -1.02
N ARG A 60 11.17 3.89 -1.93
CA ARG A 60 10.53 3.51 -3.19
C ARG A 60 11.45 2.67 -4.08
N GLU A 61 12.71 3.07 -4.22
CA GLU A 61 13.69 2.30 -5.02
C GLU A 61 13.93 0.91 -4.42
N LYS A 62 14.02 0.82 -3.09
CA LYS A 62 14.11 -0.47 -2.38
C LYS A 62 12.86 -1.33 -2.60
N ALA A 63 11.68 -0.73 -2.50
CA ALA A 63 10.41 -1.42 -2.75
C ALA A 63 10.32 -1.96 -4.18
N LEU A 64 10.80 -1.21 -5.17
CA LEU A 64 10.83 -1.65 -6.57
C LEU A 64 11.83 -2.78 -6.84
N ALA A 65 12.77 -3.05 -5.93
CA ALA A 65 13.66 -4.20 -6.00
C ALA A 65 13.05 -5.49 -5.44
N VAL A 66 11.89 -5.41 -4.76
CA VAL A 66 11.15 -6.57 -4.26
C VAL A 66 10.59 -7.37 -5.46
N PRO A 67 10.73 -8.71 -5.50
CA PRO A 67 10.23 -9.52 -6.60
C PRO A 67 8.75 -9.28 -6.91
N GLY A 68 8.45 -8.94 -8.16
CA GLY A 68 7.08 -8.67 -8.64
C GLY A 68 6.51 -7.31 -8.22
N ALA A 69 7.28 -6.47 -7.52
CA ALA A 69 6.87 -5.10 -7.24
C ALA A 69 6.96 -4.22 -8.50
N GLU A 70 6.03 -3.29 -8.62
CA GLU A 70 5.95 -2.40 -9.78
C GLU A 70 5.46 -1.01 -9.37
N GLN A 71 5.69 -0.01 -10.23
CA GLN A 71 5.07 1.29 -10.04
C GLN A 71 3.55 1.19 -10.18
N PHE A 72 2.82 1.82 -9.27
CA PHE A 72 1.37 1.71 -9.24
C PHE A 72 0.70 2.62 -10.29
N ASP A 73 -0.12 2.03 -11.14
CA ASP A 73 -1.07 2.72 -12.03
C ASP A 73 -2.50 2.29 -11.65
N PRO A 74 -3.38 3.22 -11.24
CA PRO A 74 -4.77 2.91 -10.91
C PRO A 74 -5.67 2.66 -12.14
N GLY A 75 -5.08 2.40 -13.32
CA GLY A 75 -5.80 2.16 -14.57
C GLY A 75 -6.03 3.43 -15.40
N MET A 76 -5.23 4.47 -15.17
CA MET A 76 -5.31 5.76 -15.86
C MET A 76 -4.25 5.91 -16.96
N GLY A 77 -3.40 4.90 -17.16
CA GLY A 77 -2.31 4.91 -18.16
C GLY A 77 -1.16 5.82 -17.78
N ARG A 78 -1.10 6.27 -16.53
CA ARG A 78 -0.02 7.08 -15.95
C ARG A 78 0.28 6.59 -14.54
N PRO A 79 1.40 5.86 -14.36
CA PRO A 79 1.84 5.45 -13.04
C PRO A 79 2.04 6.64 -12.11
N MET A 80 1.60 6.49 -10.86
CA MET A 80 1.78 7.49 -9.82
C MET A 80 3.22 7.42 -9.30
N LYS A 81 3.98 8.51 -9.46
CA LYS A 81 5.42 8.53 -9.20
C LYS A 81 5.84 8.06 -7.81
N GLU A 82 5.03 8.37 -6.81
CA GLU A 82 5.30 8.10 -5.40
C GLU A 82 4.81 6.72 -4.95
N TRP A 83 4.16 5.95 -5.82
CA TRP A 83 3.44 4.74 -5.43
C TRP A 83 4.04 3.48 -6.03
N VAL A 84 4.22 2.48 -5.18
CA VAL A 84 4.65 1.13 -5.55
C VAL A 84 3.57 0.15 -5.13
N ARG A 85 3.31 -0.87 -5.95
CA ARG A 85 2.53 -2.04 -5.58
C ARG A 85 3.46 -3.21 -5.30
N ILE A 86 3.20 -3.95 -4.22
CA ILE A 86 3.95 -5.15 -3.83
C ILE A 86 2.94 -6.31 -3.75
N PRO A 87 3.19 -7.42 -4.47
CA PRO A 87 2.25 -8.55 -4.55
C PRO A 87 2.15 -9.31 -3.23
N LEU A 88 1.06 -10.07 -3.06
CA LEU A 88 0.78 -10.91 -1.91
C LEU A 88 1.92 -11.91 -1.60
N ASP A 89 2.57 -12.45 -2.63
CA ASP A 89 3.74 -13.35 -2.49
C ASP A 89 4.89 -12.72 -1.68
N GLN A 90 4.89 -11.39 -1.55
CA GLN A 90 5.86 -10.61 -0.79
C GLN A 90 5.20 -9.87 0.38
N SER A 91 4.04 -10.32 0.85
CA SER A 91 3.30 -9.69 1.96
C SER A 91 4.10 -9.58 3.27
N GLY A 92 5.13 -10.40 3.46
CA GLY A 92 6.05 -10.32 4.60
C GLY A 92 6.75 -8.96 4.76
N VAL A 93 6.92 -8.18 3.68
CA VAL A 93 7.53 -6.83 3.75
C VAL A 93 6.50 -5.70 3.84
N TRP A 94 5.21 -6.00 3.77
CA TRP A 94 4.17 -4.96 3.81
C TRP A 94 4.17 -4.13 5.09
N PRO A 95 4.36 -4.69 6.31
CA PRO A 95 4.41 -3.87 7.53
C PRO A 95 5.52 -2.81 7.49
N ASP A 96 6.70 -3.18 6.99
CA ASP A 96 7.86 -2.27 6.92
C ASP A 96 7.59 -1.10 5.96
N TYR A 97 7.08 -1.39 4.75
CA TYR A 97 6.73 -0.34 3.80
C TYR A 97 5.51 0.48 4.22
N ALA A 98 4.60 -0.07 5.03
CA ALA A 98 3.50 0.69 5.61
C ALA A 98 4.00 1.68 6.69
N ALA A 99 5.01 1.29 7.48
CA ALA A 99 5.67 2.18 8.44
C ALA A 99 6.43 3.32 7.73
N GLU A 100 7.20 3.01 6.68
CA GLU A 100 7.88 3.99 5.82
C GLU A 100 6.88 4.98 5.18
N ALA A 101 5.75 4.46 4.68
CA ALA A 101 4.70 5.29 4.10
C ALA A 101 4.03 6.20 5.14
N LEU A 102 3.78 5.69 6.35
CA LEU A 102 3.25 6.48 7.46
C LEU A 102 4.18 7.62 7.82
N GLU A 103 5.47 7.34 8.04
CA GLU A 103 6.46 8.37 8.35
C GLU A 103 6.53 9.43 7.25
N TYR A 104 6.45 9.02 5.98
CA TYR A 104 6.49 9.95 4.87
C TYR A 104 5.28 10.89 4.83
N VAL A 105 4.07 10.38 5.09
CA VAL A 105 2.86 11.22 5.06
C VAL A 105 2.66 12.03 6.33
N ASP A 106 3.27 11.68 7.46
CA ASP A 106 3.13 12.44 8.71
C ASP A 106 3.99 13.72 8.75
N ARG A 107 4.85 13.91 7.74
CA ARG A 107 5.63 15.13 7.52
C ARG A 107 4.80 16.29 6.95
#